data_AF-A0A1R0H3K6-F1
#
_entry.id   AF-A0A1R0H3K6-F1
#
_cell.length_a   1.000
_cell.length_b   1.000
_cell.length_c   1.000
_cell.angle_alpha   90.00
_cell.angle_beta   90.00
_cell.angle_gamma   90.00
#
_symmetry.space_group_name_H-M   'P 1'
#
loop_
_entity.id
_entity.type
_entity.pdbx_description
1 polymer ?
#
loop_
_entity_poly.entity_id
_entity_poly.type
_entity_poly.pdbx_seq_one_letter_code
_entity_poly.pdbx_strand_id
1 'polypeptide(L)'
;MGGSVRSPQVATRNLISVIFCEVVAIYGIIMAIVFSSKIASISPAGGFSDSDYFTAYSIFFGGLTVGFCNLACGLAVGVTGSNAVLADAHDQQLFVKILIIEIFGSVLGLFGLIVGLLVTGKAVNFGGM
;
A
#
# COMPACT_ATOMS: atom_id res chain seq x y z
N MET A 1 -22.12 2.69 20.31
CA MET A 1 -21.76 4.05 20.79
C MET A 1 -20.28 4.25 20.47
N GLY A 2 -19.89 5.33 19.80
CA GLY A 2 -18.47 5.59 19.49
C GLY A 2 -17.70 5.96 20.75
N GLY A 3 -16.47 5.47 20.92
CA GLY A 3 -15.62 5.77 22.10
C GLY A 3 -15.40 7.27 22.33
N SER A 4 -15.45 8.07 21.26
CA SER A 4 -15.24 9.52 21.29
C SER A 4 -16.39 10.33 21.90
N VAL A 5 -17.58 9.76 22.11
CA VAL A 5 -18.73 10.49 22.67
C VAL A 5 -18.62 10.63 24.19
N ARG A 6 -17.96 9.65 24.85
CA ARG A 6 -17.71 9.67 26.31
C ARG A 6 -16.34 10.24 26.67
N SER A 7 -15.35 10.06 25.81
CA SER A 7 -13.97 10.48 26.06
C SER A 7 -13.39 11.20 24.83
N PRO A 8 -13.56 12.53 24.68
CA PRO A 8 -13.15 13.25 23.47
C PRO A 8 -11.63 13.28 23.23
N GLN A 9 -10.84 12.96 24.26
CA GLN A 9 -9.38 12.92 24.23
C GLN A 9 -8.83 11.81 23.30
N VAL A 10 -9.63 10.77 23.02
CA VAL A 10 -9.23 9.64 22.14
C VAL A 10 -9.17 10.04 20.66
N ALA A 11 -9.94 11.05 20.24
CA ALA A 11 -10.03 11.45 18.84
C ALA A 11 -8.71 12.03 18.31
N THR A 12 -8.02 12.85 19.10
CA THR A 12 -6.77 13.50 18.68
C THR A 12 -5.58 12.55 18.69
N ARG A 13 -5.56 11.55 19.57
CA ARG A 13 -4.46 10.56 19.66
C ARG A 13 -4.55 9.48 18.60
N ASN A 14 -5.76 9.00 18.29
CA ASN A 14 -5.97 7.98 17.27
C ASN A 14 -5.93 8.50 15.82
N LEU A 15 -5.77 9.80 15.59
CA LEU A 15 -5.46 10.33 14.25
C LEU A 15 -4.21 9.70 13.63
N ILE A 16 -3.26 9.27 14.47
CA ILE A 16 -2.04 8.56 14.03
C ILE A 16 -2.39 7.28 13.24
N SER A 17 -3.42 6.55 13.66
CA SER A 17 -3.88 5.33 12.98
C SER A 17 -4.43 5.62 11.59
N VAL A 18 -5.18 6.72 11.44
CA VAL A 18 -5.69 7.17 10.14
C VAL A 18 -4.55 7.54 9.20
N ILE A 19 -3.52 8.22 9.71
CA ILE A 19 -2.34 8.59 8.93
C ILE A 19 -1.61 7.34 8.41
N PHE A 20 -1.47 6.28 9.21
CA PHE A 20 -0.85 5.03 8.73
C PHE A 20 -1.66 4.38 7.60
N CYS A 21 -2.99 4.43 7.67
CA CYS A 21 -3.84 3.95 6.58
C CYS A 21 -3.66 4.79 5.30
N GLU A 22 -3.49 6.11 5.43
CA GLU A 22 -3.28 7.03 4.31
C GLU A 22 -1.91 6.81 3.65
N VAL A 23 -0.86 6.57 4.44
CA VAL A 23 0.49 6.27 3.93
C VAL A 23 0.50 5.03 3.03
N VAL A 24 -0.32 4.01 3.32
CA VAL A 24 -0.47 2.82 2.47
C VAL A 24 -1.08 3.16 1.11
N ALA A 25 -1.97 4.15 1.04
CA ALA A 25 -2.50 4.64 -0.23
C ALA A 25 -1.44 5.39 -1.05
N ILE A 26 -0.58 6.17 -0.40
CA ILE A 26 0.54 6.87 -1.03
C ILE A 26 1.49 5.86 -1.69
N TYR A 27 1.78 4.73 -1.05
CA TYR A 27 2.57 3.65 -1.64
C TYR A 27 1.99 3.13 -2.96
N GLY A 28 0.66 2.99 -3.04
CA GLY A 28 -0.03 2.60 -4.28
C GLY A 28 0.12 3.65 -5.39
N ILE A 29 -0.06 4.93 -5.07
CA ILE A 29 0.05 6.03 -6.04
C ILE A 29 1.49 6.14 -6.58
N ILE A 30 2.50 6.03 -5.71
CA ILE A 30 3.91 6.05 -6.14
C ILE A 30 4.17 4.93 -7.15
N MET A 31 3.69 3.72 -6.88
CA MET A 31 3.89 2.58 -7.79
C MET A 31 3.15 2.75 -9.12
N ALA A 32 1.96 3.35 -9.11
CA ALA A 32 1.26 3.68 -10.35
C ALA A 32 2.06 4.66 -11.24
N ILE A 33 2.72 5.66 -10.63
CA ILE A 33 3.59 6.60 -11.35
C ILE A 33 4.82 5.88 -11.92
N VAL A 34 5.45 5.00 -11.14
CA VAL A 34 6.62 4.22 -11.58
C VAL A 34 6.26 3.32 -12.77
N PHE A 35 5.12 2.63 -12.73
CA PHE A 35 4.69 1.79 -13.87
C PHE A 35 4.30 2.60 -15.09
N SER A 36 3.65 3.75 -14.90
CA SER A 36 3.31 4.67 -16.00
C SER A 36 4.56 5.13 -16.76
N SER A 37 5.67 5.37 -16.06
CA SER A 37 6.95 5.76 -16.70
C SER A 37 7.56 4.70 -17.64
N LYS A 38 7.15 3.43 -17.49
CA LYS A 38 7.61 2.32 -18.34
C LYS A 38 6.74 2.10 -19.57
N ILE A 39 5.56 2.73 -19.62
CA ILE A 39 4.64 2.63 -20.75
C ILE A 39 5.04 3.67 -21.80
N ALA A 40 5.55 3.20 -22.93
CA ALA A 40 5.87 4.03 -24.07
C ALA A 40 5.13 3.53 -25.32
N SER A 41 4.86 4.45 -26.26
CA SER A 41 4.13 4.15 -27.49
C SER A 41 4.98 3.30 -28.42
N ILE A 42 4.55 2.07 -28.68
CA ILE A 42 5.18 1.18 -29.65
C ILE A 42 4.60 1.51 -31.03
N SER A 43 5.44 1.87 -32.00
CA SER A 43 5.00 2.01 -33.38
C SER A 43 4.86 0.60 -33.98
N PRO A 44 3.69 0.20 -34.52
CA PRO A 44 3.39 -1.18 -34.90
C PRO A 44 4.08 -1.65 -36.20
N ALA A 45 5.18 -1.00 -36.60
CA ALA A 45 5.84 -1.25 -37.88
C ALA A 45 6.51 -2.64 -37.99
N GLY A 46 6.70 -3.36 -36.87
CA GLY A 46 7.43 -4.64 -36.82
C GLY A 46 6.78 -5.80 -36.07
N GLY A 47 5.55 -5.65 -35.57
CA GLY A 47 4.88 -6.66 -34.71
C GLY A 47 5.31 -6.60 -33.24
N PHE A 48 4.65 -7.39 -32.38
CA PHE A 48 4.96 -7.48 -30.94
C PHE A 48 6.09 -8.49 -30.71
N SER A 49 7.14 -8.07 -30.00
CA SER A 49 8.26 -8.97 -29.62
C SER A 49 7.92 -9.74 -28.34
N ASP A 50 8.57 -10.90 -28.12
CA ASP A 50 8.47 -11.66 -26.87
C ASP A 50 8.82 -10.81 -25.63
N SER A 51 9.69 -9.82 -25.80
CA SER A 51 10.04 -8.85 -24.75
C SER A 51 8.88 -7.94 -24.34
N ASP A 52 8.02 -7.55 -25.29
CA ASP A 52 6.88 -6.67 -25.03
C ASP A 52 5.81 -7.40 -24.24
N TYR A 53 5.57 -8.68 -24.55
CA TYR A 53 4.68 -9.55 -23.78
C TYR A 53 5.19 -9.74 -22.35
N PHE A 54 6.49 -10.00 -22.17
CA PHE A 54 7.08 -10.12 -20.83
C PHE A 54 6.92 -8.83 -20.02
N THR A 55 7.18 -7.66 -20.61
CA THR A 55 6.98 -6.37 -19.94
C THR A 55 5.51 -6.14 -19.58
N ALA A 56 4.57 -6.42 -20.50
CA ALA A 56 3.14 -6.28 -20.23
C ALA A 56 2.66 -7.15 -19.06
N TYR A 57 3.03 -8.44 -19.04
CA TYR A 57 2.66 -9.34 -17.95
C TYR A 57 3.35 -8.96 -16.63
N SER A 58 4.62 -8.54 -16.67
CA SER A 58 5.34 -8.12 -15.47
C SER A 58 4.73 -6.88 -14.81
N ILE A 59 4.29 -5.90 -15.59
CA ILE A 59 3.63 -4.69 -15.09
C ILE A 59 2.22 -5.02 -14.57
N PHE A 60 1.48 -5.87 -15.27
CA PHE A 60 0.14 -6.27 -14.85
C PHE A 60 0.17 -7.03 -13.52
N PHE A 61 0.97 -8.10 -13.42
CA PHE A 61 1.08 -8.87 -12.19
C PHE A 61 1.80 -8.11 -11.09
N GLY A 62 2.81 -7.30 -11.43
CA GLY A 62 3.49 -6.42 -10.48
C GLY A 62 2.52 -5.43 -9.82
N GLY A 63 1.69 -4.75 -10.62
CA GLY A 63 0.65 -3.84 -10.12
C GLY A 63 -0.44 -4.55 -9.33
N LEU A 64 -0.87 -5.73 -9.78
CA LEU A 64 -1.86 -6.53 -9.07
C LEU A 64 -1.35 -6.96 -7.69
N THR A 65 -0.11 -7.46 -7.58
CA THR A 65 0.50 -7.85 -6.30
C THR A 65 0.61 -6.67 -5.34
N VAL A 66 1.14 -5.51 -5.79
CA VAL A 66 1.24 -4.31 -4.92
C VAL A 66 -0.14 -3.83 -4.48
N GLY A 67 -1.11 -3.77 -5.38
CA GLY A 67 -2.47 -3.33 -5.09
C GLY A 67 -3.15 -4.20 -4.04
N PHE A 68 -3.09 -5.53 -4.18
CA PHE A 68 -3.66 -6.45 -3.20
C PHE A 68 -2.93 -6.42 -1.86
N CYS A 69 -1.60 -6.32 -1.84
CA CYS A 69 -0.84 -6.16 -0.60
C CYS A 69 -1.20 -4.89 0.15
N ASN A 70 -1.30 -3.75 -0.54
CA ASN A 70 -1.65 -2.47 0.07
C ASN A 70 -3.11 -2.45 0.56
N LEU A 71 -4.04 -3.08 -0.18
CA LEU A 71 -5.42 -3.23 0.26
C LEU A 71 -5.51 -4.08 1.54
N ALA A 72 -4.87 -5.25 1.55
CA ALA A 72 -4.88 -6.15 2.70
C ALA A 72 -4.22 -5.51 3.94
N CYS A 73 -3.09 -4.81 3.73
CA CYS A 73 -2.40 -4.06 4.77
C CYS A 73 -3.29 -2.94 5.33
N GLY A 74 -3.91 -2.12 4.48
CA GLY A 74 -4.79 -1.02 4.90
C GLY A 74 -6.00 -1.51 5.69
N LEU A 75 -6.59 -2.64 5.29
CA LEU A 75 -7.68 -3.28 6.03
C LEU A 75 -7.23 -3.78 7.41
N ALA A 76 -6.09 -4.48 7.48
CA ALA A 76 -5.56 -4.99 8.75
C ALA A 76 -5.23 -3.85 9.74
N VAL A 77 -4.60 -2.78 9.25
CA VAL A 77 -4.28 -1.58 10.03
C VAL A 77 -5.57 -0.87 10.47
N GLY A 78 -6.54 -0.66 9.58
CA GLY A 78 -7.82 -0.03 9.92
C GLY A 78 -8.65 -0.78 10.98
N VAL A 79 -8.66 -2.12 10.92
CA VAL A 79 -9.30 -2.95 11.95
C VAL A 79 -8.55 -2.82 13.29
N THR A 80 -7.22 -2.85 13.28
CA THR A 80 -6.40 -2.69 14.49
C THR A 80 -6.56 -1.31 15.10
N GLY A 81 -6.63 -0.26 14.27
CA GLY A 81 -6.90 1.12 14.67
C GLY A 81 -8.28 1.31 15.32
N SER A 82 -9.30 0.65 14.79
CA SER A 82 -10.65 0.66 15.37
C SER A 82 -10.67 0.04 16.77
N ASN A 83 -9.93 -1.05 16.96
CA ASN A 83 -9.74 -1.69 18.26
C ASN A 83 -8.93 -0.81 19.22
N ALA A 84 -7.94 -0.06 18.71
CA ALA A 84 -7.15 0.87 19.49
C ALA A 84 -8.01 1.98 20.11
N VAL A 85 -8.96 2.57 19.36
CA VAL A 85 -9.89 3.59 19.88
C VAL A 85 -10.73 3.06 21.04
N LEU A 86 -11.20 1.81 20.93
CA LEU A 86 -12.01 1.18 21.96
C LEU A 86 -11.21 0.90 23.22
N ALA A 87 -9.96 0.43 23.09
CA ALA A 87 -9.07 0.19 24.21
C ALA A 87 -8.61 1.50 24.89
N ASP A 88 -8.27 2.54 24.13
CA ASP A 88 -7.85 3.85 24.65
C ASP A 88 -8.99 4.56 25.40
N ALA A 89 -10.25 4.28 25.03
CA ALA A 89 -11.42 4.76 25.77
C ALA A 89 -11.56 4.14 27.17
N HIS A 90 -10.96 2.96 27.41
CA HIS A 90 -10.94 2.29 28.71
C HIS A 90 -9.69 2.62 29.53
N ASP A 91 -8.50 2.52 28.94
CA ASP A 91 -7.22 2.83 29.58
C ASP A 91 -6.22 3.38 28.56
N GLN A 92 -5.73 4.59 28.80
CA GLN A 92 -4.80 5.30 27.91
C GLN A 92 -3.41 4.66 27.84
N GLN A 93 -3.02 3.85 28.82
CA GLN A 93 -1.71 3.18 28.79
C GLN A 93 -1.64 2.04 27.75
N LEU A 94 -2.79 1.57 27.25
CA LEU A 94 -2.84 0.50 26.24
C LEU A 94 -2.55 1.01 24.81
N PHE A 95 -2.73 2.30 24.54
CA PHE A 95 -2.59 2.87 23.19
C PHE A 95 -1.22 2.56 22.56
N VAL A 96 -0.13 2.80 23.30
CA VAL A 96 1.25 2.60 22.81
C VAL A 96 1.52 1.12 22.48
N LYS A 97 0.91 0.19 23.22
CA LYS A 97 1.08 -1.26 22.98
C LYS A 97 0.39 -1.69 21.69
N ILE A 98 -0.79 -1.12 21.39
CA ILE A 98 -1.54 -1.43 20.17
C ILE A 98 -0.89 -0.76 18.95
N LEU A 99 -0.32 0.44 19.11
CA LEU A 99 0.40 1.15 18.06
C LEU A 99 1.58 0.35 17.50
N ILE A 100 2.27 -0.45 18.34
CA ILE A 100 3.36 -1.32 17.87
C ILE A 100 2.83 -2.37 16.87
N ILE A 101 1.67 -2.96 17.13
CA ILE A 101 1.02 -3.95 16.25
C ILE A 101 0.64 -3.27 14.92
N GLU A 102 0.19 -2.03 14.99
CA GLU A 102 -0.17 -1.24 13.82
C GLU A 102 1.02 -0.96 12.91
N ILE A 103 2.18 -0.66 13.48
CA ILE A 103 3.43 -0.49 12.73
C ILE A 103 3.81 -1.80 12.02
N PHE A 104 3.78 -2.94 12.72
CA PHE A 104 4.07 -4.24 12.08
C PHE A 104 3.11 -4.56 10.94
N GLY A 105 1.83 -4.19 11.09
CA GLY A 105 0.85 -4.27 10.00
C GLY A 105 1.26 -3.43 8.79
N SER A 106 1.65 -2.17 9.01
CA SER A 106 2.04 -1.24 7.93
C SER A 106 3.28 -1.68 7.13
N VAL A 107 4.19 -2.45 7.74
CA VAL A 107 5.40 -2.98 7.08
C VAL A 107 5.03 -4.01 5.99
N LEU A 108 3.89 -4.69 6.10
CA LEU A 108 3.43 -5.63 5.07
C LEU A 108 3.19 -4.94 3.72
N GLY A 109 2.68 -3.70 3.73
CA GLY A 109 2.53 -2.88 2.52
C GLY A 109 3.88 -2.53 1.87
N LEU A 110 4.90 -2.24 2.68
CA LEU A 110 6.25 -1.98 2.18
C LEU A 110 6.86 -3.22 1.50
N PHE A 111 6.64 -4.42 2.04
CA PHE A 111 7.10 -5.64 1.37
C PHE A 111 6.41 -5.86 0.03
N GLY A 112 5.10 -5.59 -0.07
CA GLY A 112 4.38 -5.64 -1.35
C GLY A 112 4.99 -4.70 -2.39
N LEU A 113 5.36 -3.48 -1.98
CA LEU A 113 5.99 -2.49 -2.84
C LEU A 113 7.38 -2.95 -3.35
N ILE A 114 8.21 -3.49 -2.45
CA ILE A 114 9.54 -4.03 -2.81
C ILE A 114 9.40 -5.15 -3.85
N VAL A 115 8.47 -6.09 -3.64
CA VAL A 115 8.23 -7.18 -4.58
C VAL A 115 7.77 -6.64 -5.93
N GLY A 116 6.87 -5.66 -5.96
CA GLY A 116 6.41 -5.02 -7.20
C GLY A 116 7.54 -4.39 -8.02
N LEU A 117 8.48 -3.71 -7.34
CA LEU A 117 9.68 -3.14 -7.97
C LEU A 117 10.65 -4.21 -8.48
N LEU A 118 10.81 -5.33 -7.77
CA LEU A 118 11.67 -6.42 -8.21
C LEU A 118 11.12 -7.13 -9.46
N VAL A 119 9.80 -7.34 -9.53
CA VAL A 119 9.14 -7.98 -10.67
C VAL A 119 9.26 -7.12 -11.94
N THR A 120 9.09 -5.81 -11.81
CA THR A 120 9.18 -4.86 -12.94
C THR A 120 10.58 -4.31 -13.19
N GLY A 121 11.52 -4.52 -12.27
CA GLY A 121 12.90 -4.03 -12.39
C GLY A 121 13.68 -4.69 -13.53
N LYS A 122 13.33 -5.92 -13.89
CA LYS A 122 13.90 -6.64 -15.06
C LYS A 122 13.14 -6.39 -16.37
N ALA A 123 12.04 -5.67 -16.34
CA ALA A 123 11.22 -5.39 -17.51
C ALA A 123 11.82 -4.24 -18.33
N VAL A 124 12.07 -4.50 -19.61
CA VAL A 124 12.55 -3.50 -20.59
C VAL A 124 11.40 -2.55 -20.92
N ASN A 125 11.72 -1.26 -21.09
CA ASN A 125 10.70 -0.28 -21.44
C ASN A 125 10.13 -0.60 -22.84
N PHE A 126 8.83 -0.35 -23.02
CA PHE A 126 8.20 -0.54 -24.33
C PHE A 126 8.91 0.32 -25.40
N GLY A 127 9.31 -0.30 -26.52
CA GLY A 127 10.01 0.40 -27.61
C GLY A 127 11.51 0.66 -27.39
N GLY A 128 12.12 0.12 -26.33
CA GLY A 128 13.56 0.12 -26.17
C GLY A 128 14.23 -0.95 -27.04
N MET A 129 14.68 -0.56 -28.23
CA MET A 129 15.89 -1.14 -28.84
C MET A 129 17.12 -0.48 -28.22
#